data_AF-A0A3N2QBM3-F1
#
_entry.id   AF-A0A3N2QBM3-F1
#
_cell.length_a   1.000
_cell.length_b   1.000
_cell.length_c   1.000
_cell.angle_alpha   90.00
_cell.angle_beta   90.00
_cell.angle_gamma   90.00
#
_symmetry.space_group_name_H-M   'P 1'
#
loop_
_entity.id
_entity.type
_entity.pdbx_description
1 polymer ?
#
loop_
_entity_poly.entity_id
_entity_poly.type
_entity_poly.pdbx_seq_one_letter_code
_entity_poly.pdbx_strand_id
1 'polypeptide(L)'
;MVADSIVAVPLDNLSCSCGGDIRCSKTPTVHQKVDLPDIKPYVIDYHLQNGRCKKCGKRRTADLPPNVTSDIFGPRTKSVITALTGFYKNSKREVADILKDICNLPISLGTISNSEGKVSSKCAASYQTIVQKVSQSNLLHIDETSHYTKGKLGWCWLFTNQVGSVLKLTPSRGMYVLKNSAFAGLLKT
;
A
#
# COMPACT_ATOMS: atom_id res chain seq x y z
N MET A 1 -20.96 -5.59 9.69
CA MET A 1 -20.28 -4.28 9.70
C MET A 1 -21.04 -3.37 10.65
N VAL A 2 -20.34 -2.57 11.46
CA VAL A 2 -20.98 -1.54 12.29
C VAL A 2 -21.46 -0.42 11.37
N ALA A 3 -22.67 0.09 11.57
CA ALA A 3 -23.20 1.18 10.76
C ALA A 3 -22.63 2.52 11.25
N ASP A 4 -22.14 3.35 10.32
CA ASP A 4 -21.66 4.71 10.63
C ASP A 4 -22.82 5.67 10.96
N SER A 5 -24.02 5.35 10.47
CA SER A 5 -25.27 6.06 10.78
C SER A 5 -26.45 5.09 10.77
N ILE A 6 -27.39 5.29 11.69
CA ILE A 6 -28.63 4.51 11.79
C ILE A 6 -29.81 5.45 11.55
N VAL A 7 -30.56 5.17 10.49
CA VAL A 7 -31.80 5.90 10.17
C VAL A 7 -32.99 5.01 10.49
N ALA A 8 -33.83 5.44 11.43
CA ALA A 8 -35.10 4.77 11.70
C ALA A 8 -36.09 5.11 10.58
N VAL A 9 -36.65 4.08 9.94
CA VAL A 9 -37.69 4.22 8.92
C VAL A 9 -38.99 3.70 9.53
N PRO A 10 -39.85 4.57 10.10
CA PRO A 10 -41.14 4.15 10.64
C PRO A 10 -42.09 3.74 9.50
N LEU A 11 -43.15 3.00 9.84
CA LEU A 11 -44.25 2.80 8.90
C LEU A 11 -44.99 4.12 8.68
N ASP A 12 -45.17 4.51 7.42
CA ASP A 12 -45.88 5.74 7.05
C ASP A 12 -47.38 5.71 7.43
N ASN A 13 -47.96 4.51 7.50
CA ASN A 13 -49.33 4.29 7.93
C ASN A 13 -49.41 3.10 8.89
N LEU A 14 -50.11 3.29 10.01
CA LEU A 14 -50.41 2.23 10.98
C LEU A 14 -51.80 1.62 10.76
N SER A 15 -52.49 1.96 9.68
CA SER A 15 -53.73 1.30 9.27
C SER A 15 -53.47 0.27 8.16
N CYS A 16 -54.02 -0.92 8.34
CA CYS A 16 -54.02 -2.00 7.38
C CYS A 16 -55.09 -1.77 6.31
N SER A 17 -54.89 -2.32 5.11
CA SER A 17 -55.86 -2.27 4.02
C SER A 17 -57.20 -2.96 4.32
N CYS A 18 -57.27 -3.77 5.38
CA CYS A 18 -58.52 -4.35 5.87
C CYS A 18 -59.28 -3.46 6.87
N GLY A 19 -58.73 -2.30 7.25
CA GLY A 19 -59.33 -1.37 8.22
C GLY A 19 -58.90 -1.56 9.69
N GLY A 20 -58.00 -2.51 9.99
CA GLY A 20 -57.43 -2.70 11.33
C GLY A 20 -56.11 -1.96 11.56
N ASP A 21 -55.60 -1.96 12.80
CA ASP A 21 -54.33 -1.31 13.17
C ASP A 21 -53.11 -2.24 13.04
N ILE A 22 -51.96 -1.68 12.65
CA ILE A 22 -50.68 -2.37 12.51
C ILE A 22 -49.88 -2.22 13.80
N ARG A 23 -49.53 -3.37 14.41
CA ARG A 23 -48.65 -3.42 15.57
C ARG A 23 -47.19 -3.58 15.15
N CYS A 24 -46.36 -2.57 15.41
CA CYS A 24 -44.93 -2.63 15.10
C CYS A 24 -44.17 -3.60 16.04
N SER A 25 -43.20 -4.33 15.48
CA SER A 25 -42.25 -5.15 16.26
C SER A 25 -41.29 -4.25 17.04
N LYS A 26 -40.85 -4.70 18.22
CA LYS A 26 -39.78 -4.04 19.01
C LYS A 26 -38.39 -4.26 18.40
N THR A 27 -38.25 -5.29 17.57
CA THR A 27 -37.02 -5.60 16.83
C THR A 27 -37.27 -5.30 15.36
N PRO A 28 -36.73 -4.19 14.82
CA PRO A 28 -36.90 -3.87 13.42
C PRO A 28 -36.07 -4.82 12.54
N THR A 29 -36.58 -5.13 11.36
CA THR A 29 -35.77 -5.73 10.30
C THR A 29 -34.76 -4.69 9.81
N VAL A 30 -33.49 -5.07 9.72
CA VAL A 30 -32.41 -4.16 9.30
C VAL A 30 -32.12 -4.36 7.82
N HIS A 31 -32.28 -3.31 7.03
CA HIS A 31 -31.76 -3.24 5.66
C HIS A 31 -30.50 -2.36 5.66
N GLN A 32 -29.34 -2.95 5.36
CA GLN A 32 -28.06 -2.26 5.35
C GLN A 32 -27.66 -1.90 3.92
N LYS A 33 -27.42 -0.60 3.67
CA LYS A 33 -26.77 -0.10 2.46
C LYS A 33 -25.34 0.31 2.81
N VAL A 34 -24.37 -0.17 2.03
CA VAL A 34 -22.94 0.16 2.18
C VAL A 34 -22.47 0.76 0.86
N ASP A 35 -21.74 1.88 0.95
CA ASP A 35 -21.18 2.57 -0.20
C ASP A 35 -19.78 3.12 0.16
N LEU A 36 -19.00 3.50 -0.84
CA LEU A 36 -17.72 4.16 -0.62
C LEU A 36 -17.94 5.67 -0.37
N PRO A 37 -17.20 6.29 0.56
CA PRO A 37 -17.27 7.74 0.74
C PRO A 37 -16.60 8.45 -0.43
N ASP A 38 -16.84 9.76 -0.55
CA ASP A 38 -16.04 10.63 -1.40
C ASP A 38 -14.54 10.55 -1.01
N ILE A 39 -13.70 10.03 -1.91
CA ILE A 39 -12.26 9.91 -1.67
C ILE A 39 -11.54 11.11 -2.26
N LYS A 40 -11.00 11.98 -1.39
CA LYS A 40 -10.26 13.19 -1.76
C LYS A 40 -8.93 13.25 -1.01
N PRO A 41 -7.86 13.79 -1.63
CA PRO A 41 -6.58 13.93 -0.94
C PRO A 41 -6.68 15.01 0.15
N TYR A 42 -6.00 14.77 1.26
CA TYR A 42 -5.79 15.79 2.29
C TYR A 42 -4.52 16.58 1.96
N VAL A 43 -4.67 17.85 1.64
CA VAL A 43 -3.58 18.73 1.16
C VAL A 43 -3.36 19.87 2.16
N ILE A 44 -2.09 20.13 2.49
CA ILE A 44 -1.66 21.30 3.27
C ILE A 44 -0.68 22.08 2.41
N ASP A 45 -0.98 23.35 2.13
CA ASP A 45 -0.09 24.24 1.42
C ASP A 45 0.79 25.04 2.40
N TYR A 46 2.10 24.82 2.31
CA TYR A 46 3.09 25.58 3.08
C TYR A 46 3.56 26.80 2.28
N HIS A 47 2.97 27.96 2.56
CA HIS A 47 3.36 29.23 1.95
C HIS A 47 4.64 29.79 2.58
N LEU A 48 5.79 29.42 2.02
CA LEU A 48 7.09 29.86 2.51
C LEU A 48 7.37 31.31 2.10
N GLN A 49 7.53 32.19 3.09
CA GLN A 49 7.96 33.56 2.85
C GLN A 49 9.34 33.56 2.19
N ASN A 50 9.49 34.37 1.14
CA ASN A 50 10.76 34.51 0.44
C ASN A 50 11.04 35.99 0.12
N GLY A 51 12.31 36.32 -0.10
CA GLY A 51 12.73 37.69 -0.40
C GLY A 51 14.17 37.77 -0.86
N ARG A 52 14.60 38.99 -1.18
CA ARG A 52 16.00 39.30 -1.53
C ARG A 52 16.55 40.34 -0.55
N CYS A 53 17.82 40.18 -0.18
CA CYS A 53 18.52 41.19 0.58
C CYS A 53 18.64 42.49 -0.25
N LYS A 54 18.18 43.63 0.30
CA LYS A 54 18.26 44.93 -0.39
C LYS A 54 19.69 45.41 -0.68
N LYS A 55 20.69 44.89 0.05
CA LYS A 55 22.10 45.29 -0.09
C LYS A 55 22.91 44.41 -1.05
N CYS A 56 22.78 43.08 -0.94
CA CYS A 56 23.60 42.14 -1.73
C CYS A 56 22.79 41.28 -2.73
N GLY A 57 21.47 41.44 -2.80
CA GLY A 57 20.61 40.73 -3.73
C GLY A 57 20.39 39.23 -3.46
N LYS A 58 21.08 38.64 -2.48
CA LYS A 58 20.95 37.21 -2.14
C LYS A 58 19.51 36.86 -1.77
N ARG A 59 19.02 35.73 -2.29
CA ARG A 59 17.67 35.19 -1.99
C ARG A 59 17.68 34.50 -0.62
N ARG A 60 16.59 34.66 0.12
CA ARG A 60 16.26 33.87 1.31
C ARG A 60 14.83 33.38 1.20
N THR A 61 14.60 32.17 1.67
CA THR A 61 13.28 31.53 1.79
C THR A 61 13.18 30.96 3.19
N ALA A 62 12.01 31.05 3.82
CA ALA A 62 11.74 30.44 5.11
C ALA A 62 11.90 28.91 5.02
N ASP A 63 12.37 28.30 6.10
CA ASP A 63 12.47 26.85 6.20
C ASP A 63 11.08 26.23 6.44
N LEU A 64 10.96 24.95 6.08
CA LEU A 64 9.79 24.16 6.46
C LEU A 64 9.76 23.95 7.99
N PRO A 65 8.58 23.80 8.61
CA PRO A 65 8.48 23.49 10.03
C PRO A 65 9.24 22.20 10.39
N PRO A 66 9.74 22.02 11.64
CA PRO A 66 10.64 20.93 12.02
C PRO A 66 10.16 19.50 11.75
N ASN A 67 8.86 19.28 11.57
CA ASN A 67 8.25 17.97 11.34
C ASN A 67 7.72 17.78 9.90
N VAL A 68 8.03 18.72 9.00
CA VAL A 68 7.54 18.70 7.62
C VAL A 68 8.70 18.38 6.70
N THR A 69 8.66 17.20 6.09
CA THR A 69 9.64 16.80 5.08
C THR A 69 9.37 17.52 3.76
N SER A 70 10.40 17.75 2.96
CA SER A 70 10.28 18.27 1.59
C SER A 70 9.58 17.32 0.60
N ASP A 71 9.22 16.11 1.04
CA ASP A 71 8.50 15.15 0.23
C ASP A 71 7.05 15.57 0.03
N ILE A 72 6.63 15.63 -1.24
CA ILE A 72 5.26 15.98 -1.64
C ILE A 72 4.23 15.01 -1.02
N PHE A 73 4.55 13.70 -1.00
CA PHE A 73 3.63 12.68 -0.50
C PHE A 73 4.02 12.16 0.89
N GLY A 74 3.02 12.15 1.77
CA GLY A 74 3.13 11.59 3.11
C GLY A 74 3.16 10.06 3.14
N PRO A 75 3.33 9.47 4.34
CA PRO A 75 3.46 8.03 4.51
C PRO A 75 2.24 7.24 4.03
N ARG A 76 1.01 7.74 4.26
CA ARG A 76 -0.23 7.05 3.85
C ARG A 76 -0.31 6.84 2.33
N THR A 77 -0.09 7.90 1.56
CA THR A 77 -0.09 7.84 0.08
C THR A 77 0.98 6.88 -0.43
N LYS A 78 2.21 6.95 0.12
CA LYS A 78 3.30 6.04 -0.25
C LYS A 78 2.95 4.58 0.05
N SER A 79 2.36 4.30 1.21
CA SER A 79 1.91 2.96 1.57
C SER A 79 0.88 2.41 0.60
N VAL A 80 -0.14 3.21 0.23
CA VAL A 80 -1.16 2.80 -0.76
C VAL A 80 -0.52 2.50 -2.12
N ILE A 81 0.35 3.39 -2.62
CA ILE A 81 1.10 3.16 -3.86
C ILE A 81 1.81 1.82 -3.83
N THR A 82 2.60 1.58 -2.77
CA THR A 82 3.39 0.34 -2.66
C THR A 82 2.57 -0.91 -2.40
N ALA A 83 1.40 -0.78 -1.80
CA ALA A 83 0.49 -1.90 -1.63
C ALA A 83 -0.10 -2.31 -2.99
N LEU A 84 -0.55 -1.34 -3.77
CA LEU A 84 -1.08 -1.58 -5.12
C LEU A 84 -0.04 -2.23 -6.04
N THR A 85 1.18 -1.70 -6.07
CA THR A 85 2.22 -2.28 -6.94
C THR A 85 2.82 -3.57 -6.38
N GLY A 86 3.04 -3.63 -5.07
CA GLY A 86 3.74 -4.74 -4.42
C GLY A 86 2.86 -5.96 -4.12
N PHE A 87 1.69 -5.75 -3.51
CA PHE A 87 0.78 -6.82 -3.10
C PHE A 87 -0.28 -7.11 -4.15
N TYR A 88 -0.95 -6.08 -4.66
CA TYR A 88 -2.02 -6.24 -5.65
C TYR A 88 -1.52 -6.35 -7.09
N LYS A 89 -0.19 -6.25 -7.28
CA LYS A 89 0.50 -6.49 -8.56
C LYS A 89 0.08 -5.56 -9.70
N ASN A 90 -0.49 -4.40 -9.37
CA ASN A 90 -0.85 -3.41 -10.38
C ASN A 90 0.39 -2.84 -11.05
N SER A 91 0.28 -2.57 -12.35
CA SER A 91 1.30 -1.83 -13.08
C SER A 91 1.37 -0.40 -12.55
N LYS A 92 2.52 0.27 -12.71
CA LYS A 92 2.65 1.68 -12.29
C LYS A 92 1.66 2.60 -13.00
N ARG A 93 1.24 2.26 -14.23
CA ARG A 93 0.22 3.01 -14.98
C ARG A 93 -1.15 2.82 -14.36
N GLU A 94 -1.55 1.57 -14.09
CA GLU A 94 -2.79 1.26 -13.38
C GLU A 94 -2.86 1.97 -12.03
N VAL A 95 -1.75 2.01 -11.27
CA VAL A 95 -1.73 2.75 -10.00
C VAL A 95 -1.89 4.25 -10.19
N ALA A 96 -1.31 4.83 -11.25
CA ALA A 96 -1.53 6.24 -11.56
C ALA A 96 -2.99 6.52 -11.94
N ASP A 97 -3.60 5.64 -12.72
CA ASP A 97 -5.00 5.74 -13.14
C ASP A 97 -5.95 5.57 -11.94
N ILE A 98 -5.74 4.55 -11.10
CA ILE A 98 -6.50 4.33 -9.85
C ILE A 98 -6.44 5.57 -8.94
N LEU A 99 -5.24 6.10 -8.70
CA LEU A 99 -5.09 7.26 -7.81
C LEU A 99 -5.72 8.52 -8.39
N LYS A 100 -5.66 8.71 -9.71
CA LYS A 100 -6.32 9.81 -10.39
C LYS A 100 -7.84 9.68 -10.33
N ASP A 101 -8.37 8.55 -10.76
CA ASP A 101 -9.80 8.37 -11.06
C ASP A 101 -10.61 8.09 -9.79
N ILE A 102 -10.03 7.39 -8.80
CA ILE A 102 -10.70 7.05 -7.54
C ILE A 102 -10.33 8.04 -6.43
N CYS A 103 -9.03 8.38 -6.31
CA CYS A 103 -8.55 9.19 -5.19
C CYS A 103 -8.39 10.68 -5.51
N ASN A 104 -8.76 11.13 -6.72
CA ASN A 104 -8.56 12.51 -7.18
C ASN A 104 -7.11 13.01 -7.01
N LEU A 105 -6.14 12.11 -7.20
CA LEU A 105 -4.72 12.33 -6.94
C LEU A 105 -3.88 12.01 -8.19
N PRO A 106 -3.75 12.94 -9.15
CA PRO A 106 -2.92 12.74 -10.32
C PRO A 106 -1.44 12.64 -9.92
N ILE A 107 -0.77 11.58 -10.37
CA ILE A 107 0.61 11.28 -10.00
C ILE A 107 1.40 10.75 -11.19
N SER A 108 2.68 11.13 -11.28
CA SER A 108 3.57 10.62 -12.32
C SER A 108 4.12 9.22 -12.00
N LEU A 109 4.45 8.45 -13.05
CA LEU A 109 5.12 7.14 -12.91
C LEU A 109 6.47 7.24 -12.18
N GLY A 110 7.19 8.35 -12.37
CA GLY A 110 8.43 8.63 -11.67
C GLY A 110 8.22 8.78 -10.17
N THR A 111 7.15 9.46 -9.77
CA THR A 111 6.81 9.63 -8.34
C THR A 111 6.36 8.33 -7.69
N ILE A 112 5.64 7.47 -8.42
CA ILE A 112 5.30 6.11 -7.97
C ILE A 112 6.60 5.31 -7.72
N SER A 113 7.51 5.29 -8.70
CA SER A 113 8.80 4.58 -8.60
C SER A 113 9.66 5.08 -7.44
N ASN A 114 9.72 6.40 -7.23
CA ASN A 114 10.43 7.01 -6.10
C ASN A 114 9.80 6.64 -4.75
N SER A 115 8.46 6.59 -4.69
CA SER A 115 7.73 6.18 -3.49
C SER A 115 8.01 4.73 -3.13
N GLU A 116 8.00 3.83 -4.12
CA GLU A 116 8.42 2.43 -3.95
C GLU A 116 9.84 2.32 -3.41
N GLY A 117 10.79 3.06 -3.99
CA GLY A 117 12.18 3.06 -3.52
C GLY A 117 12.29 3.47 -2.05
N LYS A 118 11.62 4.56 -1.66
CA LYS A 118 11.63 5.04 -0.27
C LYS A 118 11.01 4.04 0.72
N VAL A 119 9.90 3.40 0.35
CA VAL A 119 9.26 2.39 1.21
C VAL A 119 10.12 1.13 1.25
N SER A 120 10.67 0.68 0.11
CA SER A 120 11.58 -0.46 0.04
C SER A 120 12.79 -0.29 0.95
N SER A 121 13.42 0.89 0.96
CA SER A 121 14.51 1.20 1.89
C SER A 121 14.08 1.11 3.36
N LYS A 122 12.87 1.58 3.70
CA LYS A 122 12.33 1.48 5.07
C LYS A 122 11.98 0.04 5.47
N CYS A 123 11.58 -0.79 4.51
CA CYS A 123 11.27 -2.21 4.74
C CYS A 123 12.51 -3.11 4.77
N ALA A 124 13.72 -2.59 4.49
CA ALA A 124 14.93 -3.39 4.39
C ALA A 124 15.22 -4.18 5.67
N ALA A 125 15.08 -3.56 6.85
CA ALA A 125 15.30 -4.25 8.13
C ALA A 125 14.29 -5.39 8.33
N SER A 126 13.00 -5.15 8.08
CA SER A 126 11.95 -6.17 8.18
C SER A 126 12.19 -7.32 7.19
N TYR A 127 12.63 -7.02 5.98
CA TYR A 127 13.00 -8.04 4.99
C TYR A 127 14.14 -8.92 5.52
N GLN A 128 15.21 -8.33 6.07
CA GLN A 128 16.32 -9.10 6.64
C GLN A 128 15.89 -9.98 7.82
N THR A 129 15.01 -9.47 8.70
CA THR A 129 14.44 -10.28 9.79
C THR A 129 13.68 -11.50 9.27
N ILE A 130 12.90 -11.36 8.18
CA ILE A 130 12.19 -12.48 7.55
C ILE A 130 13.18 -13.46 6.94
N VAL A 131 14.21 -12.97 6.23
CA VAL A 131 15.28 -13.82 5.67
C VAL A 131 15.94 -14.66 6.77
N GLN A 132 16.31 -14.03 7.89
CA GLN A 132 16.91 -14.73 9.03
C GLN A 132 15.99 -15.82 9.58
N LYS A 133 14.72 -15.49 9.88
CA LYS A 133 13.74 -16.45 10.39
C LYS A 133 13.51 -17.63 9.45
N VAL A 134 13.37 -17.36 8.15
CA VAL A 134 13.17 -18.41 7.14
C VAL A 134 14.41 -19.28 7.02
N SER A 135 15.62 -18.70 7.08
CA SER A 135 16.89 -19.44 7.00
C SER A 135 17.20 -20.34 8.20
N GLN A 136 16.56 -20.10 9.34
CA GLN A 136 16.71 -20.91 10.56
C GLN A 136 15.70 -22.06 10.65
N SER A 137 14.77 -22.18 9.70
CA SER A 137 13.77 -23.24 9.70
C SER A 137 14.37 -24.59 9.31
N ASN A 138 13.87 -25.68 9.91
CA ASN A 138 14.30 -27.04 9.59
C ASN A 138 13.84 -27.51 8.20
N LEU A 139 12.75 -26.92 7.68
CA LEU A 139 12.17 -27.24 6.38
C LEU A 139 12.01 -25.97 5.56
N LEU A 140 12.36 -26.05 4.28
CA LEU A 140 12.24 -24.96 3.33
C LEU A 140 11.76 -25.51 1.98
N HIS A 141 10.69 -24.92 1.46
CA HIS A 141 10.26 -25.15 0.08
C HIS A 141 10.89 -24.08 -0.81
N ILE A 142 11.47 -24.53 -1.92
CA ILE A 142 12.19 -23.70 -2.86
C ILE A 142 11.55 -23.88 -4.23
N ASP A 143 11.27 -22.78 -4.90
CA ASP A 143 10.79 -22.75 -6.27
C ASP A 143 11.44 -21.57 -7.01
N GLU A 144 11.51 -21.65 -8.34
CA GLU A 144 11.98 -20.54 -9.15
C GLU A 144 11.14 -20.36 -10.40
N THR A 145 10.95 -19.10 -10.78
CA THR A 145 10.28 -18.75 -12.03
C THR A 145 11.11 -17.76 -12.82
N SER A 146 11.04 -17.85 -14.15
CA SER A 146 11.70 -16.89 -15.03
C SER A 146 11.14 -15.48 -14.81
N HIS A 147 12.01 -14.49 -14.74
CA HIS A 147 11.62 -13.10 -14.56
C HIS A 147 12.50 -12.17 -15.40
N TYR A 148 11.87 -11.28 -16.18
CA TYR A 148 12.61 -10.33 -17.01
C TYR A 148 12.79 -9.00 -16.30
N THR A 149 14.04 -8.59 -16.13
CA THR A 149 14.39 -7.26 -15.61
C THR A 149 15.04 -6.45 -16.70
N LYS A 150 14.40 -5.35 -17.13
CA LYS A 150 14.88 -4.47 -18.22
C LYS A 150 15.26 -5.26 -19.49
N GLY A 151 14.40 -6.20 -19.88
CA GLY A 151 14.60 -7.04 -21.07
C GLY A 151 15.64 -8.16 -20.93
N LYS A 152 16.28 -8.31 -19.77
CA LYS A 152 17.22 -9.41 -19.50
C LYS A 152 16.52 -10.50 -18.70
N LEU A 153 16.65 -11.74 -19.15
CA LEU A 153 16.17 -12.91 -18.43
C LEU A 153 16.94 -13.06 -17.11
N GLY A 154 16.19 -13.27 -16.03
CA GLY A 154 16.65 -13.65 -14.71
C GLY A 154 15.66 -14.62 -14.07
N TRP A 155 15.83 -14.86 -12.78
CA TRP A 155 15.03 -15.80 -11.99
C TRP A 155 14.57 -15.15 -10.70
N CYS A 156 13.28 -15.32 -10.40
CA CYS A 156 12.71 -15.00 -9.10
C CYS A 156 12.66 -16.30 -8.30
N TRP A 157 13.51 -16.38 -7.28
CA TRP A 157 13.54 -17.49 -6.33
C TRP A 157 12.56 -17.23 -5.19
N LEU A 158 11.74 -18.23 -4.88
CA LEU A 158 10.87 -18.28 -3.72
C LEU A 158 11.47 -19.25 -2.69
N PHE A 159 11.65 -18.75 -1.46
CA PHE A 159 12.03 -19.55 -0.30
C PHE A 159 10.90 -19.42 0.72
N THR A 160 10.20 -20.51 1.04
CA THR A 160 9.01 -20.43 1.88
C THR A 160 8.87 -21.60 2.84
N ASN A 161 8.26 -21.33 3.98
CA ASN A 161 7.89 -22.31 5.01
C ASN A 161 6.69 -21.77 5.81
N GLN A 162 6.38 -22.40 6.95
CA GLN A 162 5.27 -22.00 7.81
C GLN A 162 5.47 -20.62 8.49
N VAL A 163 6.70 -20.11 8.58
CA VAL A 163 7.01 -18.84 9.25
C VAL A 163 7.12 -17.65 8.30
N GLY A 164 7.30 -17.87 7.01
CA GLY A 164 7.30 -16.80 6.02
C GLY A 164 7.77 -17.20 4.63
N SER A 165 7.72 -16.23 3.72
CA SER A 165 8.15 -16.36 2.33
C SER A 165 9.12 -15.24 1.96
N VAL A 166 10.19 -15.58 1.26
CA VAL A 166 11.20 -14.65 0.75
C VAL A 166 11.28 -14.82 -0.76
N LEU A 167 11.13 -13.69 -1.47
CA LEU A 167 11.44 -13.61 -2.88
C LEU A 167 12.82 -12.98 -3.08
N LYS A 168 13.61 -13.55 -3.99
CA LYS A 168 14.93 -13.03 -4.37
C LYS A 168 15.13 -13.08 -5.88
N LEU A 169 15.36 -11.93 -6.49
CA LEU A 169 15.69 -11.83 -7.90
C LEU A 169 17.19 -12.07 -8.10
N THR A 170 17.54 -12.97 -9.02
CA THR A 170 18.94 -13.31 -9.34
C THR A 170 19.10 -13.52 -10.85
N PRO A 171 20.33 -13.41 -11.38
CA PRO A 171 20.59 -13.62 -12.80
C PRO A 171 20.73 -15.10 -13.18
N SER A 172 20.46 -16.06 -12.28
CA SER A 172 20.62 -17.49 -12.59
C SER A 172 19.70 -18.39 -11.77
N ARG A 173 19.35 -19.56 -12.34
CA ARG A 173 18.73 -20.68 -11.61
C ARG A 173 19.72 -21.74 -11.10
N GLY A 174 21.02 -21.49 -11.25
CA GLY A 174 22.03 -22.47 -10.89
C GLY A 174 22.12 -22.72 -9.37
N MET A 175 22.51 -23.94 -9.00
CA MET A 175 22.74 -24.36 -7.61
C MET A 175 23.68 -23.42 -6.82
N TYR A 176 24.61 -22.74 -7.50
CA TYR A 176 25.51 -21.79 -6.87
C TYR A 176 24.75 -20.61 -6.22
N VAL A 177 23.58 -20.22 -6.75
CA VAL A 177 22.74 -19.17 -6.15
C VAL A 177 22.26 -19.59 -4.77
N LEU A 178 21.83 -20.85 -4.65
CA LEU A 178 21.40 -21.45 -3.39
C LEU A 178 22.55 -21.55 -2.39
N LYS A 179 23.72 -22.05 -2.84
CA LYS A 179 24.93 -22.17 -2.01
C LYS A 179 25.48 -20.82 -1.50
N ASN A 180 25.28 -19.74 -2.24
CA ASN A 180 25.71 -18.39 -1.85
C ASN A 180 24.56 -17.55 -1.25
N SER A 181 23.44 -18.18 -0.88
CA SER A 181 22.32 -17.52 -0.22
C SER A 181 22.35 -17.74 1.29
N ALA A 182 21.55 -16.95 2.02
CA ALA A 182 21.32 -17.19 3.44
C ALA A 182 20.70 -18.58 3.73
N PHE A 183 20.19 -19.27 2.70
CA PHE A 183 19.51 -20.56 2.81
C PHE A 183 20.44 -21.76 2.54
N ALA A 184 21.73 -21.53 2.32
CA ALA A 184 22.69 -22.58 1.94
C ALA A 184 22.77 -23.74 2.95
N GLY A 185 22.64 -23.46 4.25
CA GLY A 185 22.71 -24.47 5.31
C GLY A 185 21.52 -25.44 5.37
N LEU A 186 20.45 -25.16 4.62
CA LEU A 186 19.23 -25.98 4.58
C LEU A 186 19.19 -26.94 3.38
N LEU A 187 20.20 -26.89 2.51
CA LEU A 187 20.36 -27.79 1.39
C LEU A 187 20.93 -29.12 1.88
N LYS A 188 20.10 -29.94 2.51
CA LYS A 188 20.45 -31.34 2.80
C LYS A 188 20.06 -32.17 1.57
N THR A 189 21.08 -32.73 0.91
CA THR A 189 20.94 -33.78 -0.11
C THR A 189 20.35 -35.04 0.47
#